data_AF-A0A6M0L288-F1
#
_entry.id   AF-A0A6M0L288-F1
#
_cell.length_a   1.000
_cell.length_b   1.000
_cell.length_c   1.000
_cell.angle_alpha   90.00
_cell.angle_beta   90.00
_cell.angle_gamma   90.00
#
_symmetry.space_group_name_H-M   'P 1'
#
loop_
_entity.id
_entity.type
_entity.pdbx_description
1 polymer ?
#
loop_
_entity_poly.entity_id
_entity_poly.type
_entity_poly.pdbx_seq_one_letter_code
_entity_poly.pdbx_strand_id
1 'polypeptide(L)' 'MDTKACQACHGAEFEKKAMNVSKIVKDMTKADIITALKGYKDGSYGGNMKTLMKGQVASYDDAKIEAFAAQVGK' A
#
# COMPACT_ATOMS: atom_id res chain seq x y z
N MET A 1 -10.86 0.42 -3.63
CA MET A 1 -9.81 -0.57 -3.30
C MET A 1 -10.33 -1.41 -2.15
N ASP A 2 -10.16 -2.72 -2.17
CA ASP A 2 -10.60 -3.57 -1.06
C ASP A 2 -9.55 -3.51 0.07
N THR A 3 -9.89 -2.81 1.15
CA THR A 3 -9.01 -2.64 2.30
C THR A 3 -8.79 -3.93 3.08
N LYS A 4 -9.73 -4.89 3.03
CA LYS A 4 -9.61 -6.17 3.77
C LYS A 4 -8.46 -7.01 3.25
N ALA A 5 -8.25 -7.02 1.94
CA ALA A 5 -7.12 -7.71 1.32
C ALA A 5 -5.78 -7.14 1.81
N CYS A 6 -5.70 -5.83 2.04
CA CYS A 6 -4.51 -5.18 2.56
C CYS A 6 -4.31 -5.46 4.06
N GLN A 7 -5.39 -5.39 4.83
CA GLN A 7 -5.39 -5.64 6.27
C GLN A 7 -4.92 -7.07 6.62
N ALA A 8 -5.16 -8.05 5.75
CA ALA A 8 -4.70 -9.42 5.92
C ALA A 8 -3.19 -9.52 6.18
N CYS A 9 -2.39 -8.63 5.59
CA CYS A 9 -0.94 -8.59 5.82
C CYS A 9 -0.50 -7.38 6.66
N HIS A 10 -1.18 -6.23 6.53
CA HIS A 10 -0.78 -4.97 7.16
C HIS A 10 -1.42 -4.71 8.54
N GLY A 11 -2.33 -5.56 9.00
CA GLY A 11 -3.10 -5.35 10.22
C GLY A 11 -4.39 -4.57 9.97
N ALA A 12 -5.36 -4.69 10.88
CA ALA A 12 -6.66 -4.06 10.73
C ALA A 12 -6.56 -2.54 10.64
N GLU A 13 -5.62 -1.97 11.41
CA GLU A 13 -5.35 -0.55 11.50
C GLU A 13 -4.04 -0.18 10.78
N PHE A 14 -3.57 -1.03 9.84
CA PHE A 14 -2.33 -0.80 9.09
C PHE A 14 -1.09 -0.64 9.99
N GLU A 15 -1.14 -1.24 11.17
CA GLU A 15 -0.19 -1.13 12.26
C GLU A 15 0.96 -2.15 12.21
N LYS A 16 0.88 -3.12 11.31
CA LYS A 16 1.86 -4.21 11.21
C LYS A 16 2.81 -3.99 10.05
N LYS A 17 4.05 -4.46 10.26
CA LYS A 17 4.98 -4.73 9.17
C LYS A 17 4.52 -6.00 8.47
N ALA A 18 3.99 -5.87 7.26
CA ALA A 18 3.59 -7.01 6.45
C ALA A 18 4.80 -7.91 6.21
N MET A 19 4.65 -9.18 6.60
CA MET A 19 5.70 -10.21 6.55
C MET A 19 7.04 -9.78 7.16
N ASN A 20 7.02 -8.89 8.17
CA ASN A 20 8.20 -8.29 8.80
C ASN A 20 9.14 -7.49 7.88
N VAL A 21 8.73 -7.21 6.64
CA VAL A 21 9.56 -6.52 5.63
C VAL A 21 9.00 -5.16 5.21
N SER A 22 7.69 -4.94 5.31
CA SER A 22 7.11 -3.64 4.93
C SER A 22 7.34 -2.57 5.99
N LYS A 23 7.17 -1.30 5.59
CA LYS A 23 6.91 -0.19 6.52
C LYS A 23 5.53 -0.36 7.17
N ILE A 24 5.33 0.29 8.32
CA ILE A 24 4.03 0.41 8.97
C ILE A 24 3.25 1.50 8.22
N VAL A 25 2.11 1.13 7.63
CA VAL A 25 1.41 2.00 6.67
C VAL A 25 0.71 3.16 7.38
N LYS A 26 0.16 2.95 8.59
CA LYS A 26 -0.47 4.04 9.37
C LYS A 26 0.51 5.16 9.80
N ASP A 27 1.81 4.87 9.82
CA ASP A 27 2.85 5.84 10.18
C ASP A 27 3.33 6.64 8.95
N MET A 28 2.89 6.26 7.75
CA MET A 28 3.24 6.93 6.50
C MET A 28 2.31 8.13 6.24
N THR A 29 2.85 9.15 5.60
CA THR A 29 2.01 10.27 5.13
C THR A 29 1.16 9.81 3.94
N LYS A 30 0.05 10.52 3.69
CA LYS A 30 -0.79 10.30 2.50
C LYS A 30 0.04 10.33 1.21
N ALA A 31 0.98 11.27 1.10
CA ALA A 31 1.85 11.41 -0.07
C ALA A 31 2.79 10.21 -0.25
N ASP A 32 3.36 9.69 0.84
CA ASP A 32 4.22 8.51 0.80
C ASP A 32 3.45 7.26 0.35
N ILE A 33 2.21 7.10 0.82
CA ILE A 33 1.35 5.96 0.46
C ILE A 33 1.00 6.03 -1.03
N ILE A 34 0.60 7.19 -1.53
CA ILE A 34 0.29 7.38 -2.96
C ILE A 34 1.53 7.08 -3.81
N THR A 35 2.68 7.64 -3.44
CA THR A 35 3.95 7.43 -4.16
C THR A 35 4.35 5.96 -4.17
N ALA A 36 4.25 5.28 -3.03
CA ALA A 36 4.56 3.86 -2.93
C ALA A 36 3.61 3.01 -3.80
N LEU A 37 2.29 3.24 -3.73
CA LEU A 37 1.31 2.46 -4.50
C LEU A 37 1.45 2.67 -6.00
N LYS A 38 1.67 3.92 -6.46
CA LYS A 38 1.97 4.20 -7.86
C LYS A 38 3.29 3.54 -8.30
N GLY A 39 4.32 3.62 -7.45
CA GLY A 39 5.60 2.95 -7.68
C GLY A 39 5.53 1.42 -7.70
N TYR A 40 4.64 0.81 -6.93
CA TYR A 40 4.39 -0.64 -7.01
C TYR A 40 3.69 -1.00 -8.33
N LYS A 41 2.75 -0.16 -8.79
CA LYS A 41 1.99 -0.36 -10.02
C LYS A 41 2.88 -0.26 -11.26
N ASP A 42 3.69 0.79 -11.37
CA ASP A 42 4.64 0.95 -12.48
C ASP A 42 5.85 0.01 -12.35
N GLY A 43 6.18 -0.42 -11.14
CA GLY A 43 7.32 -1.25 -10.85
C GLY A 43 8.62 -0.47 -10.68
N SER A 44 8.59 0.77 -10.22
CA SER A 44 9.75 1.53 -9.79
C SER A 44 10.07 1.34 -8.31
N TYR A 45 9.11 0.82 -7.52
CA TYR A 45 9.22 0.68 -6.07
C TYR A 45 9.00 -0.77 -5.57
N GLY A 46 9.49 -1.10 -4.38
CA GLY A 46 9.03 -2.28 -3.64
C GLY A 46 10.01 -3.43 -3.38
N GLY A 47 11.23 -3.39 -3.91
CA GLY A 47 12.27 -4.40 -3.65
C GLY A 47 11.78 -5.84 -3.84
N ASN A 48 12.06 -6.71 -2.86
CA ASN A 48 11.71 -8.13 -2.90
C ASN A 48 10.18 -8.40 -2.94
N MET A 49 9.37 -7.48 -2.41
CA MET A 49 7.89 -7.60 -2.39
C MET A 49 7.21 -6.86 -3.54
N LYS A 50 7.99 -6.29 -4.47
CA LYS A 50 7.48 -5.54 -5.61
C LYS A 50 6.49 -6.34 -6.45
N THR A 51 6.82 -7.57 -6.83
CA THR A 51 5.96 -8.39 -7.70
C THR A 51 4.62 -8.72 -7.03
N LEU A 52 4.66 -9.06 -5.74
CA LEU A 52 3.46 -9.31 -4.95
C LEU A 52 2.58 -8.06 -4.87
N MET A 53 3.16 -6.93 -4.46
CA MET A 53 2.43 -5.67 -4.31
C MET A 53 1.92 -5.14 -5.65
N LYS A 54 2.70 -5.28 -6.73
CA LYS A 54 2.26 -4.94 -8.10
C LYS A 54 1.00 -5.72 -8.46
N GLY A 55 0.94 -7.02 -8.18
CA GLY A 55 -0.26 -7.83 -8.40
C GLY A 55 -1.48 -7.33 -7.61
N GLN A 56 -1.27 -6.88 -6.37
CA GLN A 56 -2.35 -6.33 -5.52
C GLN A 56 -2.85 -4.98 -6.02
N VAL A 57 -1.98 -4.11 -6.54
CA VAL A 57 -2.34 -2.73 -6.91
C VAL A 57 -2.61 -2.54 -8.40
N ALA A 58 -2.31 -3.53 -9.25
CA ALA A 58 -2.39 -3.40 -10.71
C ALA A 58 -3.79 -3.02 -11.22
N SER A 59 -4.85 -3.47 -10.53
CA SER A 59 -6.25 -3.23 -10.91
C SER A 59 -6.82 -1.91 -10.36
N TYR A 60 -6.07 -1.17 -9.53
CA TYR A 60 -6.55 0.08 -8.95
C TYR A 60 -6.16 1.29 -9.80
N ASP A 61 -7.13 2.16 -10.02
CA ASP A 61 -6.91 3.49 -10.61
C ASP A 61 -6.37 4.48 -9.57
N ASP A 62 -5.90 5.63 -10.06
CA ASP A 62 -5.29 6.66 -9.23
C ASP A 62 -6.26 7.24 -8.21
N ALA A 63 -7.54 7.39 -8.59
CA ALA A 63 -8.59 7.87 -7.68
C ALA A 63 -8.79 6.94 -6.48
N LYS A 64 -8.78 5.61 -6.69
CA LYS A 64 -8.84 4.63 -5.60
C LYS A 64 -7.59 4.64 -4.73
N ILE A 65 -6.41 4.86 -5.31
CA ILE A 65 -5.14 4.97 -4.57
C ILE A 65 -5.17 6.20 -3.67
N GLU A 66 -5.62 7.34 -4.19
CA GLU A 66 -5.73 8.60 -3.44
C GLU A 66 -6.78 8.51 -2.34
N ALA A 67 -7.97 7.95 -2.63
CA ALA A 67 -9.01 7.73 -1.64
C ALA A 67 -8.54 6.80 -0.50
N PHE A 68 -7.81 5.73 -0.84
CA PHE A 68 -7.22 4.84 0.15
C PHE A 68 -6.19 5.56 1.01
N ALA A 69 -5.25 6.28 0.40
CA ALA A 69 -4.23 7.01 1.14
C ALA A 69 -4.83 8.08 2.07
N ALA A 70 -5.92 8.73 1.65
CA ALA A 70 -6.65 9.68 2.49
C ALA A 70 -7.30 9.02 3.72
N GLN A 71 -7.69 7.75 3.61
CA GLN A 71 -8.30 6.98 4.70
C GLN A 71 -7.28 6.44 5.71
N VAL A 72 -6.10 6.01 5.25
CA VAL A 72 -5.12 5.28 6.09
C VAL A 72 -3.86 6.07 6.45
N GLY A 73 -3.54 7.12 5.71
CA GLY A 73 -2.36 7.94 5.95
C GLY A 73 -2.60 8.96 7.08
N LYS A 74 -1.53 9.26 7.82
CA LYS A 74 -1.51 10.29 8.86
C LYS A 74 -1.76 11.70 8.30
#